data_AF-A0A2E1ULR6-F1
#
_entry.id   AF-A0A2E1ULR6-F1
#
_cell.length_a   1.000
_cell.length_b   1.000
_cell.length_c   1.000
_cell.angle_alpha   90.00
_cell.angle_beta   90.00
_cell.angle_gamma   90.00
#
_symmetry.space_group_name_H-M   'P 1'
#
loop_
_entity.id
_entity.type
_entity.pdbx_description
1 polymer ?
#
loop_
_entity_poly.entity_id
_entity_poly.type
_entity_poly.pdbx_seq_one_letter_code
_entity_poly.pdbx_strand_id
1 'polypeptide(L)'
;MEIPTIVIPPVETIETISIPLPTADVPSYIPMVVPPSDLQTEEEPEGTASEKEPESPGMRKVDIPFTDKQMPVPETEILVTATTTAVVSVAATLTATAAFKYVVTAMKPILKTTWKKISQSKKKVS
;
A
#
# COMPACT_ATOMS: atom_id res chain seq x y z
N MET A 1 -3.38 -68.50 -1.51
CA MET A 1 -2.76 -67.20 -1.18
C MET A 1 -3.88 -66.19 -1.07
N GLU A 2 -4.04 -65.55 0.08
CA GLU A 2 -5.06 -64.53 0.29
C GLU A 2 -4.49 -63.18 -0.12
N ILE A 3 -5.18 -62.49 -1.03
CA ILE A 3 -4.75 -61.19 -1.55
C ILE A 3 -5.19 -60.12 -0.54
N PRO A 4 -4.29 -59.28 -0.02
CA PRO A 4 -4.67 -58.24 0.92
C PRO A 4 -5.61 -57.24 0.23
N THR A 5 -6.76 -56.99 0.86
CA THR A 5 -7.76 -56.02 0.39
C THR A 5 -7.60 -54.71 1.16
N ILE A 6 -7.49 -53.60 0.45
CA ILE A 6 -7.43 -52.26 1.05
C ILE A 6 -8.81 -51.89 1.60
N VAL A 7 -8.86 -51.55 2.89
CA VAL A 7 -10.06 -51.03 3.55
C VAL A 7 -9.92 -49.51 3.62
N ILE A 8 -10.81 -48.81 2.91
CA ILE A 8 -10.83 -47.35 2.92
C ILE A 8 -11.53 -46.90 4.22
N PRO A 9 -10.94 -45.97 4.98
CA PRO A 9 -11.59 -45.45 6.18
C PRO A 9 -12.85 -44.65 5.82
N PRO A 10 -13.83 -44.56 6.74
CA PRO A 10 -14.99 -43.71 6.54
C PRO A 10 -14.59 -42.24 6.38
N VAL A 11 -15.33 -41.50 5.55
CA VAL A 11 -15.08 -40.07 5.32
C VAL A 11 -15.59 -39.28 6.51
N GLU A 12 -14.69 -38.58 7.19
CA GLU A 12 -15.01 -37.66 8.27
C GLU A 12 -15.50 -36.32 7.69
N THR A 13 -16.67 -35.85 8.13
CA THR A 13 -17.19 -34.54 7.75
C THR A 13 -16.57 -33.46 8.63
N ILE A 14 -15.71 -32.63 8.04
CA ILE A 14 -15.12 -31.47 8.74
C ILE A 14 -16.10 -30.29 8.76
N GLU A 15 -16.24 -29.65 9.92
CA GLU A 15 -17.00 -28.40 10.02
C GLU A 15 -16.22 -27.28 9.33
N THR A 16 -16.77 -26.75 8.25
CA THR A 16 -16.18 -25.62 7.53
C THR A 16 -16.92 -24.35 7.91
N ILE A 17 -16.18 -23.36 8.41
CA ILE A 17 -16.74 -22.05 8.72
C ILE A 17 -17.02 -21.32 7.40
N SER A 18 -18.27 -20.92 7.17
CA SER A 18 -18.66 -20.10 6.02
C SER A 18 -18.68 -18.62 6.42
N ILE A 19 -17.86 -17.81 5.76
CA ILE A 19 -17.81 -16.35 5.99
C ILE A 19 -18.69 -15.69 4.92
N PRO A 20 -19.70 -14.89 5.30
CA PRO A 20 -20.51 -14.16 4.33
C PRO A 20 -19.65 -13.12 3.59
N LEU A 21 -19.96 -12.88 2.31
CA LEU A 21 -19.28 -11.85 1.55
C LEU A 21 -19.55 -10.47 2.17
N PRO A 22 -18.52 -9.62 2.35
CA PRO A 22 -18.72 -8.26 2.81
C PRO A 22 -19.55 -7.49 1.77
N THR A 23 -20.66 -6.91 2.20
CA THR A 23 -21.46 -6.01 1.38
C THR A 23 -21.16 -4.58 1.80
N ALA A 24 -20.79 -3.72 0.85
CA ALA A 24 -20.54 -2.31 1.10
C ALA A 24 -21.70 -1.46 0.59
N ASP A 25 -22.07 -0.41 1.32
CA ASP A 25 -23.00 0.60 0.85
C ASP A 25 -22.23 1.57 -0.06
N VAL A 26 -22.37 1.39 -1.37
CA VAL A 26 -21.67 2.22 -2.35
C VAL A 26 -22.56 3.41 -2.68
N PRO A 27 -22.11 4.66 -2.44
CA PRO A 27 -22.88 5.82 -2.81
C PRO A 27 -23.09 5.84 -4.33
N SER A 28 -24.34 6.00 -4.75
CA SER A 28 -24.68 6.27 -6.15
C SER A 28 -24.96 7.76 -6.29
N TYR A 29 -24.33 8.40 -7.28
CA TYR A 29 -24.65 9.77 -7.67
C TYR A 29 -25.27 9.77 -9.05
N ILE A 30 -26.19 10.69 -9.27
CA ILE A 30 -26.84 10.89 -10.57
C ILE A 30 -25.82 11.63 -11.46
N PRO A 31 -25.34 11.05 -12.57
CA PRO A 31 -24.37 11.74 -13.41
C PRO A 31 -24.99 13.06 -13.90
N MET A 32 -24.29 14.16 -13.65
CA MET A 32 -24.67 15.46 -14.19
C MET A 32 -24.38 15.43 -15.69
N VAL A 33 -25.43 15.22 -16.49
CA VAL A 33 -25.32 15.27 -17.95
C VAL A 33 -25.58 16.69 -18.38
N VAL A 34 -24.58 17.31 -18.99
CA VAL A 34 -24.76 18.58 -19.69
C VAL A 34 -25.12 18.23 -21.13
N PRO A 35 -26.33 18.55 -21.60
CA PRO A 35 -26.68 18.36 -23.00
C PRO A 35 -25.70 19.13 -23.89
N PRO A 36 -25.35 18.63 -25.08
CA PRO A 36 -24.42 19.31 -25.98
C PRO A 36 -24.89 20.71 -26.41
N SER A 37 -26.18 21.02 -26.24
CA SER A 37 -26.76 22.35 -26.46
C SER A 37 -26.44 23.36 -25.33
N ASP A 38 -26.14 22.88 -24.12
CA ASP A 38 -25.74 23.69 -22.96
C ASP A 38 -24.21 23.84 -22.85
N LEU A 39 -23.44 23.19 -23.74
CA LEU A 39 -22.01 23.43 -23.87
C LEU A 39 -21.80 24.75 -24.61
N GLN A 40 -21.95 25.86 -23.90
CA GLN A 40 -21.36 27.12 -24.35
C GLN A 40 -19.85 26.91 -24.37
N THR A 41 -19.21 27.13 -25.52
CA THR A 41 -17.76 27.32 -25.58
C THR A 41 -17.46 28.44 -24.59
N GLU A 42 -16.84 28.12 -23.45
CA GLU A 42 -16.48 29.11 -22.44
C GLU A 42 -15.64 30.20 -23.15
N GLU A 43 -16.21 31.38 -23.35
CA GLU A 43 -15.39 32.57 -23.54
C GLU A 43 -14.65 32.77 -22.21
N GLU A 44 -13.32 32.78 -22.27
CA GLU A 44 -12.44 32.93 -21.10
C GLU A 44 -12.95 34.06 -20.20
N PRO A 45 -13.17 33.81 -18.89
CA PRO A 45 -13.62 34.88 -18.01
C PRO A 45 -12.48 35.87 -17.77
N GLU A 46 -12.60 37.06 -18.38
CA GLU A 46 -11.92 38.28 -17.95
C GLU A 46 -12.25 38.53 -16.45
N GLY A 47 -11.27 38.28 -15.57
CA GLY A 47 -11.24 38.87 -14.23
C GLY A 47 -11.65 38.00 -13.04
N THR A 48 -11.02 36.83 -12.84
CA THR A 48 -10.94 36.25 -11.48
C THR A 48 -9.57 36.54 -10.87
N ALA A 49 -9.62 37.26 -9.75
CA ALA A 49 -8.47 37.75 -9.01
C ALA A 49 -7.47 36.64 -8.65
N SER A 50 -6.20 36.96 -8.91
CA SER A 50 -4.98 36.26 -8.53
C SER A 50 -4.96 35.89 -7.04
N GLU A 51 -5.13 34.59 -6.73
CA GLU A 51 -4.53 33.96 -5.56
C GLU A 51 -3.18 33.38 -6.03
N LYS A 52 -2.13 33.69 -5.28
CA LYS A 52 -0.72 33.59 -5.66
C LYS A 52 -0.25 32.13 -5.72
N GLU A 53 -0.34 31.50 -6.88
CA GLU A 53 0.35 30.25 -7.19
C GLU A 53 1.81 30.58 -7.58
N PRO A 54 2.84 29.93 -6.99
CA PRO A 54 4.22 30.21 -7.37
C PRO A 54 4.44 29.74 -8.81
N GLU A 55 4.67 30.72 -9.68
CA GLU A 55 4.94 30.58 -11.10
C GLU A 55 6.15 29.65 -11.32
N SER A 56 5.92 28.44 -11.83
CA SER A 56 6.99 27.55 -12.30
C SER A 56 6.98 27.50 -13.84
N PRO A 57 8.09 27.86 -14.50
CA PRO A 57 8.15 27.99 -15.95
C PRO A 57 8.45 26.65 -16.64
N GLY A 58 7.59 26.25 -17.57
CA GLY A 58 8.00 25.47 -18.75
C GLY A 58 7.51 24.03 -18.83
N MET A 59 6.27 23.86 -19.29
CA MET A 59 5.70 22.57 -19.69
C MET A 59 6.50 21.95 -20.85
N ARG A 60 7.36 20.96 -20.57
CA ARG A 60 7.95 20.11 -21.61
C ARG A 60 6.96 19.00 -21.96
N LYS A 61 6.27 19.20 -23.08
CA LYS A 61 5.35 18.23 -23.68
C LYS A 61 6.18 17.21 -24.47
N VAL A 62 6.05 15.93 -24.14
CA VAL A 62 6.66 14.83 -24.91
C VAL A 62 5.56 14.19 -25.73
N ASP A 63 5.66 14.27 -27.05
CA ASP A 63 4.71 13.65 -27.97
C ASP A 63 4.93 12.12 -28.00
N ILE A 64 3.88 11.38 -27.71
CA ILE A 64 3.87 9.91 -27.81
C ILE A 64 3.44 9.60 -29.25
N PRO A 65 4.29 9.00 -30.11
CA PRO A 65 3.86 8.65 -31.45
C PRO A 65 2.74 7.60 -31.35
N PHE A 66 1.60 7.88 -32.01
CA PHE A 66 0.31 7.15 -32.05
C PHE A 66 -0.81 7.58 -31.07
N THR A 67 -0.68 8.63 -30.24
CA THR A 67 -1.82 9.14 -29.45
C THR A 67 -1.76 10.66 -29.31
N ASP A 68 -2.73 11.38 -29.89
CA ASP A 68 -2.86 12.85 -29.88
C ASP A 68 -3.19 13.46 -28.50
N LYS A 69 -3.05 12.69 -27.41
CA LYS A 69 -3.28 13.17 -26.05
C LYS A 69 -1.95 13.54 -25.42
N GLN A 70 -1.66 14.83 -25.36
CA GLN A 70 -0.55 15.37 -24.59
C GLN A 70 -0.76 15.02 -23.11
N MET A 71 -0.02 14.02 -22.61
CA MET A 71 0.05 13.77 -21.17
C MET A 71 1.07 14.77 -20.58
N PRO A 72 0.67 15.62 -19.62
CA PRO A 72 1.63 16.48 -18.94
C PRO A 72 2.58 15.59 -18.11
N VAL A 73 3.86 15.55 -18.51
CA VAL A 73 4.90 14.92 -17.69
C VAL A 73 5.15 15.85 -16.51
N PRO A 74 5.16 15.34 -15.26
CA PRO A 74 5.43 16.15 -14.09
C PRO A 74 6.76 16.88 -14.24
N GLU A 75 6.81 18.13 -13.81
CA GLU A 75 8.00 18.96 -13.92
C GLU A 75 9.19 18.31 -13.21
N THR A 76 10.40 18.66 -13.66
CA THR A 76 11.64 18.11 -13.11
C THR A 76 11.76 18.37 -11.61
N GLU A 77 11.19 19.46 -11.10
CA GLU A 77 11.19 19.77 -9.67
C GLU A 77 10.33 18.80 -8.86
N ILE A 78 9.16 18.41 -9.39
CA ILE A 78 8.29 17.43 -8.75
C ILE A 78 8.91 16.03 -8.81
N LEU A 79 9.58 15.69 -9.92
CA LEU A 79 10.30 14.42 -10.04
C LEU A 79 11.48 14.37 -9.06
N VAL A 80 12.29 15.43 -8.97
CA VAL A 80 13.43 15.49 -8.02
C VAL A 80 12.93 15.43 -6.58
N THR A 81 11.85 16.15 -6.24
CA THR A 81 11.28 16.12 -4.90
C THR A 81 10.70 14.75 -4.54
N ALA A 82 9.98 14.12 -5.47
CA ALA A 82 9.43 12.77 -5.27
C ALA A 82 10.55 11.72 -5.12
N THR A 83 11.58 11.78 -5.98
CA THR A 83 12.69 10.82 -5.94
C THR A 83 13.55 10.97 -4.70
N THR A 84 13.88 12.20 -4.31
CA THR A 84 14.65 12.45 -3.08
C THR A 84 13.89 11.99 -1.84
N THR A 85 12.58 12.29 -1.75
CA THR A 85 11.74 11.84 -0.63
C THR A 85 11.63 10.31 -0.57
N ALA A 86 11.47 9.65 -1.71
CA ALA A 86 11.41 8.20 -1.78
C ALA A 86 12.73 7.55 -1.29
N VAL A 87 13.88 8.07 -1.72
CA VAL A 87 15.20 7.53 -1.31
C VAL A 87 15.44 7.76 0.17
N VAL A 88 15.11 8.94 0.71
CA VAL A 88 15.27 9.24 2.14
C VAL A 88 14.40 8.32 2.99
N SER A 89 13.16 8.05 2.58
CA SER A 89 12.25 7.14 3.27
C SER A 89 12.79 5.69 3.32
N VAL A 90 13.28 5.17 2.19
CA VAL A 90 13.85 3.82 2.11
C VAL A 90 15.15 3.72 2.93
N ALA A 91 16.01 4.73 2.85
CA ALA A 91 17.24 4.78 3.64
C ALA A 91 16.94 4.81 5.15
N ALA A 92 15.96 5.61 5.57
CA ALA A 92 15.54 5.70 6.96
C ALA A 92 15.00 4.36 7.49
N THR A 93 14.14 3.69 6.72
CA THR A 93 13.58 2.38 7.11
C THR A 93 14.64 1.28 7.16
N LEU A 94 15.58 1.24 6.22
CA LEU A 94 16.72 0.32 6.26
C LEU A 94 17.61 0.58 7.47
N THR A 95 17.90 1.85 7.76
CA THR A 95 18.73 2.24 8.90
C THR A 95 18.07 1.88 10.23
N ALA A 96 16.78 2.16 10.37
CA ALA A 96 16.00 1.77 11.54
C ALA A 96 15.98 0.24 11.73
N THR A 97 15.82 -0.52 10.65
CA THR A 97 15.85 -1.99 10.67
C THR A 97 17.22 -2.52 11.11
N ALA A 98 18.31 -1.91 10.63
CA ALA A 98 19.67 -2.26 11.04
C ALA A 98 19.93 -1.96 12.52
N ALA A 99 19.54 -0.78 12.99
CA ALA A 99 19.65 -0.40 14.40
C ALA A 99 18.83 -1.33 15.31
N PHE A 100 17.59 -1.64 14.94
CA PHE A 100 16.74 -2.59 15.67
C PHE A 100 17.38 -3.97 15.75
N LYS A 101 17.92 -4.49 14.63
CA LYS A 101 18.64 -5.77 14.61
C LYS A 101 19.82 -5.77 15.58
N TYR A 102 20.56 -4.68 15.66
CA TYR A 102 21.68 -4.54 16.57
C TYR A 102 21.23 -4.60 18.04
N VAL A 103 20.21 -3.80 18.39
CA VAL A 103 19.63 -3.76 19.74
C VAL A 103 19.07 -5.13 20.14
N VAL A 104 18.29 -5.77 19.29
CA VAL A 104 17.72 -7.09 19.58
C VAL A 104 18.82 -8.14 19.71
N THR A 105 19.91 -8.05 18.94
CA THR A 105 21.03 -9.00 19.06
C THR A 105 21.78 -8.85 20.38
N ALA A 106 22.02 -7.61 20.83
CA ALA A 106 22.58 -7.35 22.15
C ALA A 106 21.64 -7.79 23.30
N MET A 107 20.32 -7.71 23.09
CA MET A 107 19.31 -8.02 24.10
C MET A 107 18.91 -9.50 24.18
N LYS A 108 19.05 -10.27 23.08
CA LYS A 108 18.83 -11.74 23.02
C LYS A 108 19.51 -12.53 24.16
N PRO A 109 20.80 -12.35 24.49
CA PRO A 109 21.45 -13.11 25.55
C PRO A 109 20.91 -12.77 26.94
N ILE A 110 20.55 -11.50 27.18
CA ILE A 110 19.98 -11.04 28.44
C ILE A 110 18.59 -11.66 28.63
N LEU A 111 17.73 -11.57 27.61
CA LEU A 111 16.40 -12.20 27.62
C LEU A 111 16.49 -13.71 27.80
N LYS A 112 17.37 -14.42 27.09
CA LYS A 112 17.56 -15.87 27.26
C LYS A 112 18.00 -16.24 28.66
N THR A 113 18.90 -15.46 29.26
CA THR A 113 19.41 -15.71 30.61
C THR A 113 18.31 -15.52 31.65
N THR A 114 17.53 -14.45 31.53
CA THR A 114 16.38 -14.17 32.41
C THR A 114 15.28 -15.21 32.24
N TRP A 115 14.98 -15.63 31.00
CA TRP A 115 13.97 -16.66 30.73
C TRP A 115 14.40 -18.04 31.24
N LYS A 116 15.68 -18.39 31.12
CA LYS A 116 16.23 -19.64 31.68
C LYS A 116 16.16 -19.65 33.20
N LYS A 117 16.46 -18.53 33.88
CA LYS A 117 16.30 -18.42 35.34
C LYS A 117 14.84 -18.58 35.78
N ILE A 118 13.90 -17.90 35.11
CA ILE A 118 12.47 -17.98 35.44
C ILE A 118 11.90 -19.37 35.15
N SER A 119 12.27 -20.00 34.03
CA SER A 119 11.83 -21.36 33.67
C SER A 119 12.33 -22.42 34.65
N GLN A 120 13.58 -22.31 35.12
CA GLN A 120 14.14 -23.23 36.12
C GLN A 120 13.47 -23.08 37.50
N SER A 121 13.09 -21.85 37.89
CA SER A 121 12.32 -21.62 39.11
C SER A 121 10.92 -22.23 39.06
N LYS A 122 10.26 -22.27 37.90
CA LYS A 122 8.96 -22.96 37.75
C LYS A 122 9.06 -24.48 37.77
N LYS A 123 10.17 -25.06 37.29
CA LYS A 123 10.36 -26.53 37.22
C LYS A 123 10.74 -27.17 38.57
N LYS A 124 11.14 -26.37 39.57
CA LYS A 124 11.44 -26.83 40.94
C LYS A 124 10.22 -26.80 41.89
N VAL A 125 9.07 -26.32 41.43
CA VAL A 125 7.83 -26.15 42.22
C VAL A 125 6.70 -27.08 41.73
N SER A 126 7.03 -28.05 40.87
CA SER A 126 6.16 -29.16 40.47
C SER A 126 6.87 -30.48 40.72
#